data_AF-A0A2I0N276-F1
#
_entry.id   AF-A0A2I0N276-F1
#
_cell.length_a   1.000
_cell.length_b   1.000
_cell.length_c   1.000
_cell.angle_alpha   90.00
_cell.angle_beta   90.00
_cell.angle_gamma   90.00
#
_symmetry.space_group_name_H-M   'P 1'
#
loop_
_entity.id
_entity.type
_entity.pdbx_description
1 polymer ?
#
loop_
_entity_poly.entity_id
_entity_poly.type
_entity_poly.pdbx_seq_one_letter_code
_entity_poly.pdbx_strand_id
1 'polypeptide(L)'
;MAKQKIAGESFAAEQVRNIWAFLQREAPDVGVDLFLNGRCALRYLPDELGQDKEDWLLRKRRTVLYFGLSTQALGEKLQQDGSLLETRYGCSQREMTLVAGGVPIFQPKGGLLGAISITGRSPQEDHELALACLQAAKTARDINQGSSMEERIEEMIPLLLEVAEDLQVLIAIPSHRDESSKTSEAPFGQGIAQAFAYLSQRSQALGFSTRSVAHQVLEISTGPGEDYVGVLCHIDTVEEIERALWMSDPYLLDRRDGFFYGRGVNDNKGPLLAILHTLAYLKREKRLGALPVRLIVGGAEETSWEGITAYFKENPQPRWGFSPDGDFPIVQEEKGMIEGQADFFFPWFSEDIRLEGAGREGFILEELTLRSFDATTGESQEEIFKGTRALSRHPERGESAWQVLDQRRRDGALGTTLKAEGQRILQEVGECIVTLERLFGATKDSVASQHTAALTKIWYEKGHLTVGLDVRFGHPLDQVKVCSIIEKALAPWRGIWTTHKERALLYVPENDPLIRCLKEAYEAVTHEPAKLLCKGGASYARALTHGVAFGPTFPKEVPRSHLANECQSISSLARAMAIWSLALEKLTDPINL
;
A
#
# COMPACT_ATOMS: atom_id res chain seq x y z
N MET A 1 -32.71 29.97 -32.57
CA MET A 1 -31.24 29.90 -32.55
C MET A 1 -30.82 29.37 -31.19
N ALA A 2 -30.64 28.06 -31.06
CA ALA A 2 -30.24 27.40 -29.82
C ALA A 2 -28.77 27.73 -29.49
N LYS A 3 -28.50 28.05 -28.22
CA LYS A 3 -27.16 28.41 -27.73
C LYS A 3 -26.29 27.14 -27.61
N GLN A 4 -25.53 26.81 -28.65
CA GLN A 4 -24.41 25.87 -28.53
C GLN A 4 -23.25 26.54 -27.78
N LYS A 5 -22.78 25.91 -26.71
CA LYS A 5 -21.54 26.30 -26.04
C LYS A 5 -20.64 25.07 -25.95
N ILE A 6 -19.69 24.95 -26.90
CA ILE A 6 -18.64 23.94 -26.88
C ILE A 6 -17.42 24.60 -26.22
N ALA A 7 -17.00 24.12 -25.04
CA ALA A 7 -15.82 24.61 -24.33
C ALA A 7 -14.76 23.49 -24.24
N GLY A 8 -13.49 23.86 -24.47
CA GLY A 8 -12.40 22.91 -24.72
C GLY A 8 -11.56 22.44 -23.53
N GLU A 9 -10.80 21.39 -23.86
CA GLU A 9 -9.54 20.81 -23.34
C GLU A 9 -9.55 19.70 -22.25
N SER A 10 -8.95 18.56 -22.65
CA SER A 10 -8.61 17.31 -21.94
C SER A 10 -9.71 16.26 -21.65
N PHE A 11 -10.55 16.02 -22.66
CA PHE A 11 -11.02 14.72 -23.20
C PHE A 11 -11.64 15.14 -24.55
N ALA A 12 -11.18 14.58 -25.65
CA ALA A 12 -10.96 15.31 -26.89
C ALA A 12 -12.24 15.94 -27.48
N ALA A 13 -12.13 17.18 -27.98
CA ALA A 13 -13.20 17.84 -28.75
C ALA A 13 -13.68 16.97 -29.94
N GLU A 14 -12.83 16.07 -30.43
CA GLU A 14 -13.16 15.03 -31.39
C GLU A 14 -14.16 13.99 -30.86
N GLN A 15 -14.00 13.50 -29.64
CA GLN A 15 -14.89 12.52 -29.02
C GLN A 15 -16.29 13.10 -28.80
N VAL A 16 -16.37 14.34 -28.32
CA VAL A 16 -17.64 15.07 -28.19
C VAL A 16 -18.29 15.27 -29.55
N ARG A 17 -17.51 15.60 -30.59
CA ARG A 17 -18.02 15.72 -31.97
C ARG A 17 -18.51 14.38 -32.53
N ASN A 18 -17.84 13.28 -32.23
CA ASN A 18 -18.24 11.95 -32.69
C ASN A 18 -19.53 11.49 -32.02
N ILE A 19 -19.65 11.68 -30.69
CA ILE A 19 -20.88 11.43 -29.95
C ILE A 19 -22.03 12.27 -30.54
N TRP A 20 -21.78 13.56 -30.78
CA TRP A 20 -22.79 14.45 -31.35
C TRP A 20 -23.22 14.03 -32.76
N ALA A 21 -22.26 13.72 -33.64
CA ALA A 21 -22.54 13.27 -35.00
C ALA A 21 -23.30 11.94 -35.02
N PHE A 22 -22.97 11.02 -34.12
CA PHE A 22 -23.68 9.76 -33.93
C PHE A 22 -25.13 10.00 -33.51
N LEU A 23 -25.36 10.81 -32.48
CA LEU A 23 -26.71 11.14 -31.99
C LEU A 23 -27.57 11.82 -33.06
N GLN A 24 -27.00 12.77 -33.82
CA GLN A 24 -27.73 13.42 -34.91
C GLN A 24 -28.18 12.45 -36.02
N ARG A 25 -27.45 11.35 -36.20
CA ARG A 25 -27.76 10.34 -37.23
C ARG A 25 -28.73 9.27 -36.73
N GLU A 26 -28.53 8.76 -35.52
CA GLU A 26 -29.25 7.58 -35.00
C GLU A 26 -30.41 7.93 -34.06
N ALA A 27 -30.34 9.08 -33.40
CA ALA A 27 -31.30 9.48 -32.37
C ALA A 27 -31.40 11.01 -32.20
N PRO A 28 -31.84 11.76 -33.24
CA PRO A 28 -32.01 13.21 -33.14
C PRO A 28 -33.13 13.62 -32.18
N ASP A 29 -33.98 12.67 -31.80
CA ASP A 29 -35.16 12.81 -30.95
C ASP A 29 -34.87 12.71 -29.43
N VAL A 30 -33.63 12.43 -29.02
CA VAL A 30 -33.27 12.27 -27.60
C VAL A 30 -32.53 13.47 -27.01
N GLY A 31 -32.74 13.68 -25.72
CA GLY A 31 -31.91 14.54 -24.89
C GLY A 31 -30.63 13.85 -24.43
N VAL A 32 -29.54 14.60 -24.36
CA VAL A 32 -28.22 14.15 -23.90
C VAL A 32 -27.58 15.18 -22.97
N ASP A 33 -26.93 14.70 -21.90
CA ASP A 33 -26.01 15.46 -21.06
C ASP A 33 -24.69 14.69 -20.95
N LEU A 34 -23.62 15.24 -21.50
CA LEU A 34 -22.26 14.77 -21.37
C LEU A 34 -21.52 15.69 -20.40
N PHE A 35 -21.13 15.16 -19.25
CA PHE A 35 -20.45 15.90 -18.21
C PHE A 35 -19.06 15.30 -18.01
N LEU A 36 -18.01 16.12 -18.18
CA LEU A 36 -16.61 15.70 -18.16
C LEU A 36 -15.80 16.70 -17.34
N ASN A 37 -14.87 16.23 -16.50
CA ASN A 37 -13.96 17.08 -15.71
C ASN A 37 -14.68 18.21 -14.94
N GLY A 38 -15.82 17.89 -14.32
CA GLY A 38 -16.59 18.87 -13.54
C GLY A 38 -17.35 19.91 -14.37
N ARG A 39 -17.45 19.74 -15.69
CA ARG A 39 -18.11 20.69 -16.61
C ARG A 39 -19.04 19.97 -17.58
N CYS A 40 -20.11 20.65 -18.00
CA CYS A 40 -20.97 20.17 -19.07
C CYS A 40 -20.26 20.36 -20.42
N ALA A 41 -19.90 19.27 -21.07
CA ALA A 41 -19.20 19.24 -22.36
C ALA A 41 -20.17 19.27 -23.56
N LEU A 42 -21.35 18.64 -23.40
CA LEU A 42 -22.45 18.68 -24.36
C LEU A 42 -23.76 18.57 -23.58
N ARG A 43 -24.70 19.46 -23.87
CA ARG A 43 -26.10 19.29 -23.48
C ARG A 43 -26.99 19.63 -24.64
N TYR A 44 -27.93 18.75 -24.93
CA TYR A 44 -28.94 18.97 -25.94
C TYR A 44 -30.25 18.37 -25.45
N LEU A 45 -31.33 19.12 -25.69
CA LEU A 45 -32.68 18.66 -25.46
C LEU A 45 -33.52 19.16 -26.65
N PRO A 46 -34.11 18.26 -27.46
CA PRO A 46 -35.08 18.62 -28.48
C PRO A 46 -36.26 19.40 -27.90
N ASP A 47 -36.79 20.37 -28.64
CA ASP A 47 -37.92 21.21 -28.20
C ASP A 47 -39.20 20.37 -28.00
N GLU A 48 -39.28 19.22 -28.68
CA GLU A 48 -40.38 18.26 -28.59
C GLU A 48 -40.36 17.45 -27.28
N LEU A 49 -39.22 17.39 -26.58
CA LEU A 49 -39.12 16.77 -25.27
C LEU A 49 -39.52 17.76 -24.17
N GLY A 50 -40.37 17.31 -23.24
CA GLY A 50 -40.84 18.13 -22.12
C GLY A 50 -39.69 18.64 -21.24
N GLN A 51 -39.89 19.80 -20.59
CA GLN A 51 -38.89 20.41 -19.70
C GLN A 51 -38.51 19.51 -18.52
N ASP A 52 -39.35 18.55 -18.14
CA ASP A 52 -39.03 17.54 -17.12
C ASP A 52 -37.85 16.66 -17.52
N LYS A 53 -37.59 16.48 -18.81
CA LYS A 53 -36.48 15.67 -19.33
C LYS A 53 -35.12 16.26 -19.00
N GLU A 54 -35.01 17.58 -18.82
CA GLU A 54 -33.77 18.17 -18.31
C GLU A 54 -33.48 17.71 -16.88
N ASP A 55 -34.49 17.63 -16.02
CA ASP A 55 -34.35 17.11 -14.66
C ASP A 55 -33.93 15.63 -14.65
N TRP A 56 -34.50 14.82 -15.56
CA TRP A 56 -34.07 13.43 -15.74
C TRP A 56 -32.59 13.30 -16.10
N LEU A 57 -32.09 14.09 -17.04
CA LEU A 57 -30.66 14.09 -17.41
C LEU A 57 -29.78 14.45 -16.20
N LEU A 58 -30.17 15.47 -15.44
CA LEU A 58 -29.43 15.92 -14.27
C LEU A 58 -29.39 14.89 -13.14
N ARG A 59 -30.52 14.23 -12.87
CA ARG A 59 -30.64 13.17 -11.85
C ARG A 59 -29.86 11.92 -12.24
N LYS A 60 -29.91 11.51 -13.51
CA LYS A 60 -29.10 10.39 -14.03
C LYS A 60 -27.61 10.69 -13.86
N ARG A 61 -27.15 11.88 -14.26
CA ARG A 61 -25.76 12.32 -14.04
C ARG A 61 -25.36 12.27 -12.57
N ARG A 62 -26.18 12.81 -11.67
CA ARG A 62 -25.87 12.85 -10.22
C ARG A 62 -25.70 11.45 -9.66
N THR A 63 -26.60 10.52 -10.00
CA THR A 63 -26.46 9.12 -9.61
C THR A 63 -25.11 8.56 -10.07
N VAL A 64 -24.78 8.73 -11.35
CA VAL A 64 -23.53 8.19 -11.91
C VAL A 64 -22.29 8.78 -11.24
N LEU A 65 -22.26 10.10 -11.05
CA LEU A 65 -21.12 10.78 -10.44
C LEU A 65 -20.93 10.42 -8.96
N TYR A 66 -22.03 10.15 -8.26
CA TYR A 66 -21.99 9.80 -6.84
C TYR A 66 -21.57 8.34 -6.62
N PHE A 67 -22.14 7.41 -7.38
CA PHE A 67 -21.94 5.98 -7.15
C PHE A 67 -20.83 5.37 -8.02
N GLY A 68 -20.40 6.05 -9.09
CA GLY A 68 -19.47 5.49 -10.08
C GLY A 68 -20.06 4.33 -10.90
N LEU A 69 -21.38 4.15 -10.85
CA LEU A 69 -22.13 3.07 -11.52
C LEU A 69 -23.12 3.66 -12.53
N SER A 70 -23.55 2.85 -13.50
CA SER A 70 -24.70 3.22 -14.32
C SER A 70 -25.98 3.27 -13.48
N THR A 71 -26.94 4.10 -13.90
CA THR A 71 -28.24 4.17 -13.19
C THR A 71 -28.97 2.83 -13.22
N GLN A 72 -28.78 2.06 -14.29
CA GLN A 72 -29.32 0.71 -14.43
C GLN A 72 -28.67 -0.27 -13.45
N ALA A 73 -27.33 -0.33 -13.41
CA ALA A 73 -26.61 -1.25 -12.52
C ALA A 73 -26.93 -0.99 -11.04
N LEU A 74 -27.04 0.29 -10.65
CA LEU A 74 -27.47 0.63 -9.29
C LEU A 74 -28.92 0.23 -9.02
N GLY A 75 -29.82 0.39 -9.99
CA GLY A 75 -31.22 0.00 -9.88
C GLY A 75 -31.41 -1.51 -9.73
N GLU A 76 -30.76 -2.29 -10.59
CA GLU A 76 -30.76 -3.75 -10.54
C GLU A 76 -30.22 -4.27 -9.20
N LYS A 77 -29.14 -3.66 -8.71
CA LYS A 77 -28.59 -4.01 -7.40
C LYS A 77 -29.58 -3.76 -6.27
N LEU A 78 -30.16 -2.56 -6.20
CA LEU A 78 -31.13 -2.23 -5.15
C LEU A 78 -32.36 -3.14 -5.19
N GLN A 79 -32.78 -3.55 -6.39
CA GLN A 79 -33.86 -4.50 -6.59
C GLN A 79 -33.49 -5.92 -6.09
N GLN A 80 -32.30 -6.41 -6.42
CA GLN A 80 -31.79 -7.70 -5.94
C GLN A 80 -31.68 -7.73 -4.41
N ASP A 81 -31.24 -6.61 -3.83
CA ASP A 81 -31.07 -6.46 -2.38
C ASP A 81 -32.39 -6.18 -1.63
N GLY A 82 -33.51 -6.00 -2.34
CA GLY A 82 -34.79 -5.61 -1.75
C GLY A 82 -34.75 -4.29 -0.96
N SER A 83 -33.85 -3.37 -1.34
CA SER A 83 -33.55 -2.14 -0.59
C SER A 83 -33.87 -0.89 -1.41
N LEU A 84 -34.09 0.24 -0.72
CA LEU A 84 -34.39 1.52 -1.36
C LEU A 84 -33.16 2.42 -1.34
N LEU A 85 -33.05 3.31 -2.33
CA LEU A 85 -31.98 4.30 -2.43
C LEU A 85 -31.88 5.17 -1.16
N GLU A 86 -33.03 5.58 -0.64
CA GLU A 86 -33.16 6.37 0.58
C GLU A 86 -32.69 5.61 1.82
N THR A 87 -33.15 4.37 2.00
CA THR A 87 -32.87 3.61 3.23
C THR A 87 -31.46 3.07 3.26
N ARG A 88 -30.91 2.72 2.09
CA ARG A 88 -29.56 2.16 1.98
C ARG A 88 -28.47 3.22 1.93
N TYR A 89 -28.70 4.31 1.21
CA TYR A 89 -27.66 5.30 0.91
C TYR A 89 -28.00 6.72 1.38
N GLY A 90 -29.14 6.94 2.05
CA GLY A 90 -29.55 8.28 2.50
C GLY A 90 -29.85 9.27 1.36
N CYS A 91 -29.96 8.77 0.13
CA CYS A 91 -30.09 9.60 -1.07
C CYS A 91 -31.56 9.75 -1.49
N SER A 92 -31.98 10.96 -1.84
CA SER A 92 -33.36 11.22 -2.26
C SER A 92 -33.61 10.87 -3.73
N GLN A 93 -34.69 10.14 -4.02
CA GLN A 93 -35.20 10.00 -5.38
C GLN A 93 -35.60 11.33 -6.05
N ARG A 94 -35.70 12.46 -5.32
CA ARG A 94 -35.87 13.77 -5.97
C ARG A 94 -34.58 14.28 -6.59
N GLU A 95 -33.43 13.91 -6.04
CA GLU A 95 -32.12 14.42 -6.47
C GLU A 95 -31.38 13.45 -7.38
N MET A 96 -31.72 12.16 -7.28
CA MET A 96 -31.13 11.05 -8.00
C MET A 96 -32.21 10.17 -8.62
N THR A 97 -31.82 9.30 -9.53
CA THR A 97 -32.73 8.33 -10.15
C THR A 97 -32.04 7.00 -10.43
N LEU A 98 -32.83 5.93 -10.41
CA LEU A 98 -32.46 4.57 -10.80
C LEU A 98 -32.96 4.22 -12.20
N VAL A 99 -33.63 5.16 -12.88
CA VAL A 99 -34.08 4.94 -14.25
C VAL A 99 -32.87 4.91 -15.17
N ALA A 100 -32.77 3.82 -15.94
CA ALA A 100 -31.68 3.55 -16.86
C ALA A 100 -31.47 4.69 -17.88
N GLY A 101 -30.22 4.84 -18.36
CA GLY A 101 -29.80 5.90 -19.28
C GLY A 101 -28.68 6.81 -18.78
N GLY A 102 -28.16 6.63 -17.56
CA GLY A 102 -26.93 7.26 -17.10
C GLY A 102 -25.78 6.25 -17.06
N VAL A 103 -24.61 6.60 -17.61
CA VAL A 103 -23.42 5.72 -17.71
C VAL A 103 -22.14 6.46 -17.31
N PRO A 104 -21.26 5.88 -16.47
CA PRO A 104 -19.99 6.48 -16.09
C PRO A 104 -19.00 6.52 -17.26
N ILE A 105 -18.14 7.53 -17.25
CA ILE A 105 -17.01 7.66 -18.18
C ILE A 105 -15.75 7.64 -17.35
N PHE A 106 -14.84 6.72 -17.65
CA PHE A 106 -13.57 6.58 -16.92
C PHE A 106 -12.40 7.10 -17.76
N GLN A 107 -11.36 7.56 -17.07
CA GLN A 107 -10.06 7.81 -17.71
C GLN A 107 -9.40 6.47 -18.09
N PRO A 108 -8.54 6.43 -19.14
CA PRO A 108 -7.75 5.23 -19.47
C PRO A 108 -6.90 4.74 -18.29
N LYS A 109 -6.38 5.69 -17.49
CA LYS A 109 -5.63 5.41 -16.26
C LYS A 109 -6.52 5.28 -15.03
N GLY A 110 -7.79 4.89 -15.23
CA GLY A 110 -8.89 4.80 -14.26
C GLY A 110 -9.15 6.06 -13.42
N GLY A 111 -10.30 6.08 -12.75
CA GLY A 111 -10.85 7.29 -12.14
C GLY A 111 -12.02 7.82 -12.97
N LEU A 112 -13.10 8.21 -12.28
CA LEU A 112 -14.32 8.68 -12.91
C LEU A 112 -14.06 10.05 -13.55
N LEU A 113 -14.02 10.07 -14.88
CA LEU A 113 -13.85 11.29 -15.67
C LEU A 113 -15.14 12.10 -15.72
N GLY A 114 -16.28 11.41 -15.73
CA GLY A 114 -17.57 12.04 -15.99
C GLY A 114 -18.72 11.05 -16.13
N ALA A 115 -19.80 11.54 -16.73
CA ALA A 115 -21.00 10.78 -16.99
C ALA A 115 -21.63 11.20 -18.32
N ILE A 116 -22.22 10.25 -19.03
CA ILE A 116 -23.19 10.52 -20.09
C ILE A 116 -24.59 10.15 -19.58
N SER A 117 -25.56 11.00 -19.85
CA SER A 117 -26.97 10.76 -19.56
C SER A 117 -27.78 10.96 -20.83
N ILE A 118 -28.67 10.02 -21.12
CA ILE A 118 -29.59 10.04 -22.26
C ILE A 118 -31.01 10.01 -21.74
N THR A 119 -31.93 10.74 -22.39
CA THR A 119 -33.36 10.60 -22.14
C THR A 119 -34.20 10.88 -23.38
N GLY A 120 -35.28 10.15 -23.57
CA GLY A 120 -36.24 10.41 -24.65
C GLY A 120 -36.95 9.15 -25.13
N ARG A 121 -36.34 7.99 -24.90
CA ARG A 121 -36.89 6.66 -25.26
C ARG A 121 -37.21 5.86 -24.00
N SER A 122 -37.45 4.55 -24.15
CA SER A 122 -37.59 3.68 -22.98
C SER A 122 -36.27 3.64 -22.18
N PRO A 123 -36.32 3.35 -20.86
CA PRO A 123 -35.11 3.35 -20.03
C PRO A 123 -33.97 2.46 -20.55
N GLN A 124 -34.32 1.29 -21.08
CA GLN A 124 -33.36 0.34 -21.65
C GLN A 124 -32.73 0.90 -22.94
N GLU A 125 -33.54 1.45 -23.85
CA GLU A 125 -33.05 2.08 -25.08
C GLU A 125 -32.18 3.30 -24.78
N ASP A 126 -32.53 4.11 -23.77
CA ASP A 126 -31.70 5.23 -23.31
C ASP A 126 -30.32 4.74 -22.84
N HIS A 127 -30.26 3.60 -22.13
CA HIS A 127 -29.02 3.03 -21.62
C HIS A 127 -28.14 2.44 -22.72
N GLU A 128 -28.74 1.65 -23.62
CA GLU A 128 -28.05 1.11 -24.80
C GLU A 128 -27.50 2.24 -25.68
N LEU A 129 -28.28 3.30 -25.88
CA LEU A 129 -27.85 4.46 -26.64
C LEU A 129 -26.70 5.23 -25.95
N ALA A 130 -26.71 5.31 -24.61
CA ALA A 130 -25.61 5.88 -23.86
C ALA A 130 -24.30 5.09 -24.05
N LEU A 131 -24.35 3.75 -24.03
CA LEU A 131 -23.21 2.88 -24.31
C LEU A 131 -22.74 3.04 -25.77
N ALA A 132 -23.66 3.08 -26.72
CA ALA A 132 -23.35 3.27 -28.14
C ALA A 132 -22.66 4.63 -28.40
N CYS A 133 -23.05 5.69 -27.68
CA CYS A 133 -22.36 6.97 -27.73
C CYS A 133 -20.90 6.85 -27.25
N LEU A 134 -20.64 6.15 -26.15
CA LEU A 134 -19.27 5.92 -25.67
C LEU A 134 -18.45 5.10 -26.66
N GLN A 135 -19.07 4.14 -27.34
CA GLN A 135 -18.41 3.39 -28.40
C GLN A 135 -18.08 4.27 -29.62
N ALA A 136 -19.01 5.15 -30.02
CA ALA A 136 -18.77 6.13 -31.08
C ALA A 136 -17.66 7.15 -30.73
N ALA A 137 -17.40 7.34 -29.42
CA ALA A 137 -16.33 8.20 -28.93
C ALA A 137 -14.92 7.58 -29.07
N LYS A 138 -14.79 6.27 -29.33
CA LYS A 138 -13.49 5.60 -29.50
C LYS A 138 -12.93 5.85 -30.91
N THR A 139 -11.64 6.20 -31.04
CA THR A 139 -11.01 6.38 -32.36
C THR A 139 -10.62 5.02 -32.98
N ALA A 140 -10.39 4.97 -34.29
CA ALA A 140 -9.96 3.75 -34.99
C ALA A 140 -8.63 3.14 -34.48
N ARG A 141 -7.86 3.86 -33.64
CA ARG A 141 -6.70 3.34 -32.93
C ARG A 141 -7.06 2.58 -31.64
N ASP A 142 -8.18 2.91 -30.99
CA ASP A 142 -8.60 2.33 -29.72
C ASP A 142 -9.34 0.99 -29.89
N ILE A 143 -9.99 0.79 -31.04
CA ILE A 143 -10.85 -0.37 -31.32
C ILE A 143 -10.07 -1.70 -31.45
N ASN A 144 -8.76 -1.65 -31.72
CA ASN A 144 -7.98 -2.86 -32.03
C ASN A 144 -6.91 -3.24 -30.99
N GLN A 145 -6.75 -2.50 -29.87
CA GLN A 145 -5.78 -2.85 -28.82
C GLN A 145 -6.25 -2.68 -27.36
N GLY A 146 -7.44 -2.10 -27.10
CA GLY A 146 -7.95 -1.83 -25.74
C GLY A 146 -9.44 -2.12 -25.56
N SER A 147 -9.91 -3.30 -25.96
CA SER A 147 -11.28 -3.74 -25.62
C SER A 147 -11.27 -4.75 -24.48
N SER A 148 -10.39 -5.76 -24.52
CA SER A 148 -10.46 -6.87 -23.56
C SER A 148 -10.03 -6.52 -22.13
N MET A 149 -9.21 -5.48 -21.93
CA MET A 149 -8.63 -5.19 -20.62
C MET A 149 -9.37 -4.09 -19.86
N GLU A 150 -9.97 -3.14 -20.57
CA GLU A 150 -11.01 -2.27 -20.06
C GLU A 150 -12.25 -3.07 -19.66
N GLU A 151 -12.69 -4.02 -20.49
CA GLU A 151 -13.75 -4.99 -20.15
C GLU A 151 -13.41 -5.73 -18.85
N ARG A 152 -12.14 -6.13 -18.67
CA ARG A 152 -11.67 -6.80 -17.45
C ARG A 152 -11.77 -5.92 -16.21
N ILE A 153 -11.50 -4.62 -16.31
CA ILE A 153 -11.70 -3.68 -15.20
C ILE A 153 -13.20 -3.53 -14.92
N GLU A 154 -14.02 -3.41 -15.97
CA GLU A 154 -15.48 -3.29 -15.86
C GLU A 154 -16.10 -4.51 -15.18
N GLU A 155 -15.60 -5.72 -15.41
CA GLU A 155 -16.00 -6.94 -14.70
C GLU A 155 -15.75 -6.87 -13.18
N MET A 156 -14.74 -6.10 -12.74
CA MET A 156 -14.41 -5.97 -11.31
C MET A 156 -15.26 -4.90 -10.61
N ILE A 157 -15.82 -3.94 -11.35
CA ILE A 157 -16.59 -2.83 -10.76
C ILE A 157 -17.80 -3.32 -9.94
N PRO A 158 -18.61 -4.29 -10.40
CA PRO A 158 -19.70 -4.84 -9.59
C PRO A 158 -19.21 -5.47 -8.28
N LEU A 159 -18.05 -6.16 -8.32
CA LEU A 159 -17.47 -6.83 -7.17
C LEU A 159 -17.01 -5.85 -6.09
N LEU A 160 -16.62 -4.62 -6.47
CA LEU A 160 -16.23 -3.59 -5.50
C LEU A 160 -17.34 -3.25 -4.51
N LEU A 161 -18.60 -3.46 -4.90
CA LEU A 161 -19.72 -3.23 -4.00
C LEU A 161 -19.79 -4.30 -2.92
N GLU A 162 -19.57 -5.57 -3.28
CA GLU A 162 -19.50 -6.67 -2.33
C GLU A 162 -18.27 -6.51 -1.42
N VAL A 163 -17.12 -6.11 -1.99
CA VAL A 163 -15.92 -5.74 -1.23
C VAL A 163 -16.25 -4.65 -0.23
N ALA A 164 -16.95 -3.60 -0.64
CA ALA A 164 -17.23 -2.46 0.23
C ALA A 164 -18.28 -2.77 1.33
N GLU A 165 -19.14 -3.77 1.13
CA GLU A 165 -20.06 -4.28 2.15
C GLU A 165 -19.32 -5.11 3.19
N ASP A 166 -18.46 -6.03 2.75
CA ASP A 166 -17.66 -6.83 3.67
C ASP A 166 -16.60 -5.98 4.39
N LEU A 167 -16.07 -4.97 3.70
CA LEU A 167 -15.11 -4.02 4.26
C LEU A 167 -15.77 -3.18 5.34
N GLN A 168 -17.03 -2.77 5.17
CA GLN A 168 -17.75 -2.04 6.22
C GLN A 168 -17.82 -2.84 7.52
N VAL A 169 -18.06 -4.16 7.43
CA VAL A 169 -18.09 -5.03 8.61
C VAL A 169 -16.70 -5.18 9.22
N LEU A 170 -15.67 -5.44 8.42
CA LEU A 170 -14.31 -5.61 8.93
C LEU A 170 -13.73 -4.32 9.52
N ILE A 171 -14.02 -3.15 8.93
CA ILE A 171 -13.59 -1.85 9.48
C ILE A 171 -14.26 -1.58 10.83
N ALA A 172 -15.50 -1.99 11.01
CA ALA A 172 -16.20 -1.86 12.29
C ALA A 172 -15.64 -2.74 13.43
N ILE A 173 -14.74 -3.68 13.12
CA ILE A 173 -14.04 -4.51 14.11
C ILE A 173 -12.64 -3.93 14.35
N PRO A 174 -12.38 -3.34 15.54
CA PRO A 174 -11.03 -2.92 15.94
C PRO A 174 -10.13 -4.15 16.13
N SER A 175 -9.37 -4.50 15.09
CA SER A 175 -8.53 -5.70 15.08
C SER A 175 -7.05 -5.38 15.28
N HIS A 176 -6.74 -4.44 16.17
CA HIS A 176 -5.37 -4.29 16.67
C HIS A 176 -5.05 -5.32 17.75
N ARG A 177 -3.76 -5.57 17.97
CA ARG A 177 -3.32 -6.51 19.00
C ARG A 177 -3.72 -5.99 20.38
N ASP A 178 -4.49 -6.78 21.11
CA ASP A 178 -4.98 -6.45 22.44
C ASP A 178 -4.67 -7.56 23.44
N GLU A 179 -3.60 -7.37 24.22
CA GLU A 179 -3.19 -8.33 25.25
C GLU A 179 -4.17 -8.39 26.43
N SER A 180 -5.04 -7.37 26.61
CA SER A 180 -6.01 -7.35 27.73
C SER A 180 -7.20 -8.28 27.50
N SER A 181 -7.57 -8.55 26.25
CA SER A 181 -8.63 -9.49 25.87
C SER A 181 -8.11 -10.85 25.39
N LYS A 182 -6.83 -11.14 25.64
CA LYS A 182 -6.18 -12.38 25.23
C LYS A 182 -6.79 -13.62 25.90
N THR A 183 -7.08 -14.63 25.09
CA THR A 183 -7.50 -15.96 25.55
C THR A 183 -6.85 -17.05 24.71
N SER A 184 -7.07 -18.34 25.03
CA SER A 184 -6.60 -19.45 24.19
C SER A 184 -7.20 -19.44 22.77
N GLU A 185 -8.45 -18.98 22.66
CA GLU A 185 -9.19 -18.89 21.38
C GLU A 185 -8.97 -17.54 20.67
N ALA A 186 -8.40 -16.56 21.39
CA ALA A 186 -8.10 -15.22 20.90
C ALA A 186 -6.68 -14.82 21.33
N PRO A 187 -5.63 -15.49 20.82
CA PRO A 187 -4.25 -15.30 21.27
C PRO A 187 -3.70 -13.89 21.03
N PHE A 188 -4.27 -13.15 20.08
CA PHE A 188 -3.91 -11.76 19.76
C PHE A 188 -4.96 -10.73 20.21
N GLY A 189 -5.99 -11.17 20.95
CA GLY A 189 -7.10 -10.34 21.40
C GLY A 189 -8.41 -10.60 20.65
N GLN A 190 -9.50 -10.16 21.27
CA GLN A 190 -10.86 -10.50 20.85
C GLN A 190 -11.23 -9.91 19.48
N GLY A 191 -10.74 -8.71 19.16
CA GLY A 191 -11.02 -8.05 17.87
C GLY A 191 -10.49 -8.83 16.67
N ILE A 192 -9.25 -9.34 16.77
CA ILE A 192 -8.64 -10.18 15.72
C ILE A 192 -9.41 -11.51 15.58
N ALA A 193 -9.78 -12.14 16.69
CA ALA A 193 -10.58 -13.37 16.66
C ALA A 193 -11.96 -13.16 16.01
N GLN A 194 -12.63 -12.03 16.29
CA GLN A 194 -13.90 -11.66 15.65
C GLN A 194 -13.74 -11.44 14.14
N ALA A 195 -12.68 -10.75 13.72
CA ALA A 195 -12.40 -10.52 12.32
C ALA A 195 -12.12 -11.83 11.55
N PHE A 196 -11.35 -12.76 12.15
CA PHE A 196 -11.17 -14.11 11.60
C PHE A 196 -12.48 -14.89 11.52
N ALA A 197 -13.33 -14.84 12.54
CA ALA A 197 -14.61 -15.54 12.54
C ALA A 197 -15.51 -15.05 11.39
N TYR A 198 -15.62 -13.73 11.22
CA TYR A 198 -16.37 -13.14 10.12
C TYR A 198 -15.80 -13.55 8.76
N LEU A 199 -14.49 -13.40 8.57
CA LEU A 199 -13.84 -13.74 7.30
C LEU A 199 -13.98 -15.23 6.95
N SER A 200 -13.88 -16.10 7.94
CA SER A 200 -14.09 -17.55 7.76
C SER A 200 -15.51 -17.85 7.30
N GLN A 201 -16.52 -17.29 7.97
CA GLN A 201 -17.93 -17.46 7.61
C GLN A 201 -18.21 -16.92 6.20
N ARG A 202 -17.70 -15.72 5.90
CA ARG A 202 -17.89 -15.08 4.60
C ARG A 202 -17.23 -15.89 3.47
N SER A 203 -16.02 -16.40 3.70
CA SER A 203 -15.31 -17.25 2.73
C SER A 203 -16.05 -18.57 2.47
N GLN A 204 -16.61 -19.19 3.51
CA GLN A 204 -17.45 -20.38 3.35
C GLN A 204 -18.71 -20.09 2.53
N ALA A 205 -19.37 -18.94 2.76
CA ALA A 205 -20.52 -18.51 1.99
C ALA A 205 -20.20 -18.25 0.51
N LEU A 206 -18.97 -17.82 0.20
CA LEU A 206 -18.44 -17.69 -1.16
C LEU A 206 -17.98 -19.03 -1.76
N GLY A 207 -18.14 -20.15 -1.03
CA GLY A 207 -17.84 -21.49 -1.52
C GLY A 207 -16.38 -21.91 -1.37
N PHE A 208 -15.62 -21.31 -0.46
CA PHE A 208 -14.25 -21.73 -0.14
C PHE A 208 -14.21 -22.67 1.07
N SER A 209 -13.18 -23.52 1.14
CA SER A 209 -12.86 -24.25 2.36
C SER A 209 -12.00 -23.37 3.27
N THR A 210 -12.28 -23.36 4.57
CA THR A 210 -11.49 -22.59 5.54
C THR A 210 -10.92 -23.48 6.64
N ARG A 211 -9.73 -23.13 7.13
CA ARG A 211 -9.04 -23.81 8.23
C ARG A 211 -8.39 -22.79 9.15
N SER A 212 -8.81 -22.74 10.41
CA SER A 212 -8.13 -21.97 11.45
C SER A 212 -6.95 -22.78 11.98
N VAL A 213 -5.76 -22.17 12.02
CA VAL A 213 -4.53 -22.78 12.54
C VAL A 213 -4.13 -22.03 13.80
N ALA A 214 -4.23 -22.72 14.94
CA ALA A 214 -3.92 -22.22 16.28
C ALA A 214 -4.61 -20.90 16.67
N HIS A 215 -5.71 -20.52 15.99
CA HIS A 215 -6.39 -19.23 16.15
C HIS A 215 -5.52 -18.00 15.79
N GLN A 216 -4.42 -18.22 15.07
CA GLN A 216 -3.45 -17.18 14.69
C GLN A 216 -3.38 -16.93 13.19
N VAL A 217 -3.75 -17.94 12.40
CA VAL A 217 -3.77 -17.90 10.94
C VAL A 217 -5.08 -18.52 10.44
N LEU A 218 -5.73 -17.85 9.48
CA LEU A 218 -6.85 -18.40 8.74
C LEU A 218 -6.40 -18.73 7.32
N GLU A 219 -6.50 -20.01 6.95
CA GLU A 219 -6.29 -20.49 5.59
C GLU A 219 -7.63 -20.59 4.87
N ILE A 220 -7.72 -20.01 3.67
CA ILE A 220 -8.89 -20.06 2.78
C ILE A 220 -8.41 -20.64 1.45
N SER A 221 -9.00 -21.75 1.01
CA SER A 221 -8.54 -22.47 -0.19
C SER A 221 -9.61 -22.59 -1.28
N THR A 222 -9.17 -22.47 -2.53
CA THR A 222 -10.02 -22.72 -3.72
C THR A 222 -10.21 -24.22 -4.00
N GLY A 223 -9.28 -25.06 -3.54
CA GLY A 223 -9.30 -26.52 -3.73
C GLY A 223 -8.25 -27.27 -2.90
N PRO A 224 -8.24 -28.61 -2.94
CA PRO A 224 -7.22 -29.43 -2.27
C PRO A 224 -5.90 -29.48 -3.06
N GLY A 225 -4.83 -29.94 -2.40
CA GLY A 225 -3.52 -30.20 -3.03
C GLY A 225 -2.38 -29.51 -2.29
N GLU A 226 -1.24 -30.20 -2.12
CA GLU A 226 -0.07 -29.68 -1.38
C GLU A 226 0.77 -28.67 -2.17
N ASP A 227 0.57 -28.62 -3.47
CA ASP A 227 1.22 -27.72 -4.41
C ASP A 227 0.22 -26.63 -4.82
N TYR A 228 0.55 -25.37 -4.55
CA TYR A 228 -0.41 -24.28 -4.59
C TYR A 228 0.23 -22.91 -4.80
N VAL A 229 -0.59 -21.94 -5.22
CA VAL A 229 -0.25 -20.51 -5.25
C VAL A 229 -0.67 -19.87 -3.92
N GLY A 230 0.26 -19.20 -3.24
CA GLY A 230 0.00 -18.55 -1.97
C GLY A 230 -0.28 -17.05 -2.12
N VAL A 231 -1.35 -16.55 -1.49
CA VAL A 231 -1.57 -15.11 -1.31
C VAL A 231 -1.58 -14.81 0.18
N LEU A 232 -0.64 -14.01 0.66
CA LEU A 232 -0.48 -13.75 2.10
C LEU A 232 -1.03 -12.38 2.45
N CYS A 233 -2.05 -12.35 3.29
CA CYS A 233 -2.71 -11.15 3.78
C CYS A 233 -2.66 -11.11 5.31
N HIS A 234 -3.12 -10.00 5.89
CA HIS A 234 -3.38 -9.91 7.32
C HIS A 234 -4.72 -9.26 7.63
N ILE A 235 -5.25 -9.60 8.80
CA ILE A 235 -6.51 -9.07 9.31
C ILE A 235 -6.29 -8.07 10.46
N ASP A 236 -5.12 -8.13 11.11
CA ASP A 236 -4.76 -7.18 12.15
C ASP A 236 -4.41 -5.81 11.57
N THR A 237 -4.62 -4.78 12.38
CA THR A 237 -4.34 -3.39 12.04
C THR A 237 -3.55 -2.72 13.16
N VAL A 238 -2.80 -1.67 12.87
CA VAL A 238 -2.30 -0.79 13.94
C VAL A 238 -3.43 -0.06 14.66
N GLU A 239 -3.16 0.39 15.88
CA GLU A 239 -4.08 1.26 16.63
C GLU A 239 -4.41 2.56 15.87
N GLU A 240 -5.55 3.16 16.17
CA GLU A 240 -5.95 4.49 15.71
C GLU A 240 -5.27 5.57 16.55
N ILE A 241 -3.95 5.67 16.42
CA ILE A 241 -3.18 6.74 17.06
C ILE A 241 -3.65 8.10 16.51
N GLU A 242 -3.61 9.13 17.36
CA GLU A 242 -3.95 10.51 17.00
C GLU A 242 -5.40 10.66 16.50
N ARG A 243 -6.37 10.06 17.20
CA ARG A 243 -7.81 10.10 16.86
C ARG A 243 -8.34 11.50 16.52
N ALA A 244 -7.79 12.56 17.11
CA ALA A 244 -8.14 13.96 16.81
C ALA A 244 -7.80 14.42 15.37
N LEU A 245 -6.91 13.73 14.67
CA LEU A 245 -6.56 14.01 13.27
C LEU A 245 -7.48 13.31 12.27
N TRP A 246 -8.33 12.39 12.72
CA TRP A 246 -9.29 11.69 11.85
C TRP A 246 -10.49 12.59 11.55
N MET A 247 -10.83 12.70 10.27
CA MET A 247 -12.01 13.45 9.81
C MET A 247 -13.32 12.65 9.97
N SER A 248 -13.22 11.33 9.97
CA SER A 248 -14.31 10.36 10.13
C SER A 248 -13.89 9.31 11.14
N ASP A 249 -14.83 8.63 11.79
CA ASP A 249 -14.48 7.57 12.75
C ASP A 249 -13.63 6.49 12.05
N PRO A 250 -12.42 6.16 12.55
CA PRO A 250 -11.56 5.13 11.93
C PRO A 250 -12.23 3.76 11.81
N TYR A 251 -13.23 3.47 12.65
CA TYR A 251 -13.97 2.21 12.66
C TYR A 251 -15.34 2.30 11.97
N LEU A 252 -15.56 3.35 11.17
CA LEU A 252 -16.70 3.47 10.27
C LEU A 252 -16.17 3.66 8.85
N LEU A 253 -16.53 2.76 7.93
CA LEU A 253 -16.17 2.92 6.53
C LEU A 253 -16.85 4.16 5.96
N ASP A 254 -16.05 5.17 5.63
CA ASP A 254 -16.50 6.40 5.00
C ASP A 254 -16.16 6.38 3.50
N ARG A 255 -17.09 6.86 2.67
CA ARG A 255 -16.98 6.90 1.21
C ARG A 255 -17.10 8.34 0.75
N ARG A 256 -15.98 8.92 0.30
CA ARG A 256 -15.95 10.32 -0.17
C ARG A 256 -14.99 10.46 -1.34
N ASP A 257 -15.41 11.23 -2.34
CA ASP A 257 -14.60 11.63 -3.49
C ASP A 257 -13.92 10.49 -4.26
N GLY A 258 -14.56 9.31 -4.31
CA GLY A 258 -14.01 8.13 -5.00
C GLY A 258 -13.00 7.32 -4.18
N PHE A 259 -12.93 7.54 -2.87
CA PHE A 259 -12.06 6.82 -1.94
C PHE A 259 -12.87 6.16 -0.81
N PHE A 260 -12.36 5.03 -0.34
CA PHE A 260 -12.69 4.45 0.96
C PHE A 260 -11.77 5.04 2.03
N TYR A 261 -12.32 5.37 3.19
CA TYR A 261 -11.58 5.79 4.38
C TYR A 261 -11.97 4.93 5.58
N GLY A 262 -10.98 4.59 6.40
CA GLY A 262 -11.13 3.75 7.59
C GLY A 262 -9.82 3.05 7.92
N ARG A 263 -9.64 2.59 9.16
CA ARG A 263 -8.42 1.87 9.55
C ARG A 263 -8.39 0.49 8.90
N GLY A 264 -7.42 0.27 8.02
CA GLY A 264 -7.20 -0.97 7.29
C GLY A 264 -7.85 -1.04 5.90
N VAL A 265 -8.38 0.07 5.37
CA VAL A 265 -8.93 0.11 4.01
C VAL A 265 -7.87 -0.10 2.93
N ASN A 266 -6.62 0.30 3.18
CA ASN A 266 -5.47 -0.01 2.32
C ASN A 266 -4.58 -1.09 2.93
N ASP A 267 -4.48 -1.14 4.25
CA ASP A 267 -3.52 -1.98 4.95
C ASP A 267 -4.18 -2.79 6.10
N ASN A 268 -4.72 -3.99 5.88
CA ASN A 268 -4.78 -4.74 4.62
C ASN A 268 -6.17 -5.35 4.36
N LYS A 269 -7.21 -4.92 5.09
CA LYS A 269 -8.59 -5.46 4.97
C LYS A 269 -9.18 -5.25 3.58
N GLY A 270 -8.95 -4.08 2.97
CA GLY A 270 -9.40 -3.78 1.60
C GLY A 270 -8.77 -4.71 0.55
N PRO A 271 -7.42 -4.77 0.43
CA PRO A 271 -6.73 -5.69 -0.47
C PRO A 271 -7.12 -7.16 -0.23
N LEU A 272 -7.21 -7.59 1.03
CA LEU A 272 -7.63 -8.93 1.42
C LEU A 272 -9.01 -9.30 0.85
N LEU A 273 -10.01 -8.43 1.05
CA LEU A 273 -11.36 -8.66 0.54
C LEU A 273 -11.41 -8.56 -0.99
N ALA A 274 -10.66 -7.65 -1.59
CA ALA A 274 -10.56 -7.53 -3.04
C ALA A 274 -10.01 -8.82 -3.68
N ILE A 275 -8.97 -9.42 -3.11
CA ILE A 275 -8.47 -10.74 -3.54
C ILE A 275 -9.53 -11.83 -3.33
N LEU A 276 -10.17 -11.89 -2.16
CA LEU A 276 -11.19 -12.90 -1.85
C LEU A 276 -12.33 -12.89 -2.87
N HIS A 277 -12.85 -11.70 -3.19
CA HIS A 277 -13.91 -11.51 -4.18
C HIS A 277 -13.45 -11.80 -5.61
N THR A 278 -12.21 -11.42 -5.95
CA THR A 278 -11.60 -11.77 -7.25
C THR A 278 -11.49 -13.28 -7.41
N LEU A 279 -11.04 -14.00 -6.38
CA LEU A 279 -10.98 -15.46 -6.39
C LEU A 279 -12.37 -16.10 -6.53
N ALA A 280 -13.39 -15.53 -5.88
CA ALA A 280 -14.76 -16.04 -5.95
C ALA A 280 -15.30 -15.91 -7.37
N TYR A 281 -15.08 -14.75 -8.00
CA TYR A 281 -15.37 -14.50 -9.40
C TYR A 281 -14.64 -15.50 -10.32
N LEU A 282 -13.31 -15.61 -10.21
CA LEU A 282 -12.52 -16.50 -11.07
C LEU A 282 -12.93 -17.97 -10.93
N LYS A 283 -13.31 -18.40 -9.71
CA LYS A 283 -13.83 -19.75 -9.46
C LYS A 283 -15.18 -19.97 -10.12
N ARG A 284 -16.11 -19.01 -10.01
CA ARG A 284 -17.45 -19.07 -10.63
C ARG A 284 -17.36 -19.13 -12.16
N GLU A 285 -16.49 -18.31 -12.74
CA GLU A 285 -16.27 -18.24 -14.18
C GLU A 285 -15.33 -19.37 -14.70
N LYS A 286 -14.82 -20.24 -13.82
CA LYS A 286 -13.90 -21.35 -14.15
C LYS A 286 -12.63 -20.88 -14.87
N ARG A 287 -12.08 -19.76 -14.41
CA ARG A 287 -10.89 -19.11 -14.99
C ARG A 287 -9.60 -19.49 -14.27
N LEU A 288 -9.67 -20.04 -13.06
CA LEU A 288 -8.50 -20.57 -12.35
C LEU A 288 -7.97 -21.82 -13.06
N GLY A 289 -6.64 -21.96 -13.12
CA GLY A 289 -5.94 -23.13 -13.64
C GLY A 289 -5.96 -24.32 -12.68
N ALA A 290 -4.99 -25.23 -12.82
CA ALA A 290 -4.99 -26.50 -12.10
C ALA A 290 -4.50 -26.39 -10.66
N LEU A 291 -3.63 -25.42 -10.35
CA LEU A 291 -3.15 -25.24 -8.98
C LEU A 291 -4.20 -24.53 -8.13
N PRO A 292 -4.50 -25.04 -6.91
CA PRO A 292 -5.33 -24.30 -5.98
C PRO A 292 -4.62 -23.02 -5.53
N VAL A 293 -5.40 -22.01 -5.20
CA VAL A 293 -4.93 -20.79 -4.53
C VAL A 293 -5.26 -20.93 -3.05
N ARG A 294 -4.30 -20.63 -2.19
CA ARG A 294 -4.51 -20.50 -0.75
C ARG A 294 -4.26 -19.07 -0.33
N LEU A 295 -5.31 -18.44 0.18
CA LEU A 295 -5.23 -17.16 0.87
C LEU A 295 -4.90 -17.45 2.34
N ILE A 296 -3.71 -17.06 2.77
CA ILE A 296 -3.17 -17.31 4.11
C ILE A 296 -3.20 -15.98 4.85
N VAL A 297 -4.10 -15.87 5.82
CA VAL A 297 -4.40 -14.62 6.53
C VAL A 297 -3.85 -14.68 7.94
N GLY A 298 -2.82 -13.87 8.23
CA GLY A 298 -2.26 -13.75 9.58
C GLY A 298 -2.99 -12.71 10.43
N GLY A 299 -2.81 -12.79 11.75
CA GLY A 299 -3.40 -11.86 12.72
C GLY A 299 -2.38 -11.11 13.59
N ALA A 300 -1.11 -11.08 13.18
CA ALA A 300 -0.06 -10.36 13.92
C ALA A 300 1.04 -9.83 12.98
N GLU A 301 0.66 -9.36 11.79
CA GLU A 301 1.61 -8.75 10.82
C GLU A 301 2.19 -7.46 11.40
N GLU A 302 1.33 -6.65 11.99
CA GLU A 302 1.68 -5.30 12.46
C GLU A 302 2.54 -5.33 13.73
N THR A 303 2.81 -6.54 14.26
CA THR A 303 3.53 -6.74 15.53
C THR A 303 4.67 -7.75 15.44
N SER A 304 4.38 -9.05 15.49
CA SER A 304 5.40 -10.08 15.81
C SER A 304 5.57 -11.18 14.77
N TRP A 305 4.59 -11.39 13.88
CA TRP A 305 4.57 -12.44 12.87
C TRP A 305 4.63 -13.87 13.44
N GLU A 306 4.36 -14.05 14.73
CA GLU A 306 4.50 -15.33 15.42
C GLU A 306 3.58 -16.41 14.80
N GLY A 307 2.38 -16.01 14.38
CA GLY A 307 1.42 -16.90 13.72
C GLY A 307 1.89 -17.44 12.38
N ILE A 308 2.30 -16.55 11.46
CA ILE A 308 2.76 -16.98 10.11
C ILE A 308 4.06 -17.77 10.19
N THR A 309 4.94 -17.41 11.14
CA THR A 309 6.19 -18.12 11.40
C THR A 309 5.94 -19.54 11.90
N ALA A 310 4.98 -19.73 12.82
CA ALA A 310 4.58 -21.06 13.27
C ALA A 310 3.90 -21.85 12.14
N TYR A 311 3.02 -21.21 11.37
CA TYR A 311 2.31 -21.84 10.25
C TYR A 311 3.28 -22.47 9.24
N PHE A 312 4.29 -21.75 8.77
CA PHE A 312 5.24 -22.28 7.77
C PHE A 312 6.32 -23.21 8.33
N LYS A 313 6.41 -23.40 9.66
CA LYS A 313 7.20 -24.49 10.25
C LYS A 313 6.51 -25.85 10.08
N GLU A 314 5.19 -25.85 10.05
CA GLU A 314 4.38 -27.08 10.06
C GLU A 314 3.64 -27.34 8.72
N ASN A 315 3.54 -26.32 7.86
CA ASN A 315 2.81 -26.40 6.59
C ASN A 315 3.75 -26.12 5.41
N PRO A 316 3.53 -26.78 4.24
CA PRO A 316 4.38 -26.58 3.07
C PRO A 316 4.30 -25.14 2.55
N GLN A 317 5.45 -24.62 2.12
CA GLN A 317 5.54 -23.34 1.41
C GLN A 317 4.78 -23.44 0.07
N PRO A 318 4.13 -22.35 -0.39
CA PRO A 318 3.57 -22.33 -1.74
C PRO A 318 4.70 -22.45 -2.75
N ARG A 319 4.37 -22.92 -3.96
CA ARG A 319 5.35 -22.93 -5.04
C ARG A 319 5.76 -21.50 -5.42
N TRP A 320 4.80 -20.58 -5.39
CA TRP A 320 4.96 -19.16 -5.67
C TRP A 320 3.92 -18.42 -4.85
N GLY A 321 4.25 -17.22 -4.39
CA GLY A 321 3.23 -16.40 -3.77
C GLY A 321 3.52 -14.92 -3.82
N PHE A 322 2.53 -14.15 -3.43
CA PHE A 322 2.69 -12.73 -3.22
C PHE A 322 1.88 -12.25 -2.02
N SER A 323 2.28 -11.12 -1.45
CA SER A 323 1.43 -10.37 -0.54
C SER A 323 0.82 -9.19 -1.27
N PRO A 324 -0.51 -8.97 -1.23
CA PRO A 324 -1.13 -7.75 -1.76
C PRO A 324 -0.97 -6.57 -0.79
N ASP A 325 -0.18 -6.72 0.27
CA ASP A 325 0.27 -5.63 1.13
C ASP A 325 1.55 -4.99 0.55
N GLY A 326 1.41 -3.78 0.00
CA GLY A 326 2.51 -3.03 -0.58
C GLY A 326 2.16 -2.21 -1.82
N ASP A 327 3.18 -2.01 -2.67
CA ASP A 327 3.05 -1.15 -3.86
C ASP A 327 3.08 -1.98 -5.15
N PHE A 328 2.40 -1.45 -6.14
CA PHE A 328 2.65 -1.75 -7.54
C PHE A 328 3.80 -0.88 -8.10
N PRO A 329 4.57 -1.35 -9.10
CA PRO A 329 4.31 -2.56 -9.88
C PRO A 329 4.69 -3.86 -9.20
N ILE A 330 5.95 -4.09 -8.79
CA ILE A 330 6.33 -5.33 -8.08
C ILE A 330 7.44 -5.01 -7.09
N VAL A 331 7.24 -5.27 -5.81
CA VAL A 331 8.29 -5.20 -4.80
C VAL A 331 8.98 -6.56 -4.74
N GLN A 332 9.97 -6.75 -5.62
CA GLN A 332 10.74 -8.00 -5.69
C GLN A 332 11.75 -8.14 -4.55
N GLU A 333 12.11 -7.02 -3.93
CA GLU A 333 13.16 -6.94 -2.94
C GLU A 333 12.69 -6.16 -1.71
N GLU A 334 12.78 -6.81 -0.56
CA GLU A 334 12.65 -6.14 0.75
C GLU A 334 13.98 -6.30 1.48
N LYS A 335 14.62 -5.17 1.80
CA LYS A 335 15.98 -5.11 2.34
C LYS A 335 16.12 -5.98 3.57
N GLY A 336 17.24 -6.71 3.63
CA GLY A 336 17.72 -7.31 4.85
C GLY A 336 18.08 -6.25 5.88
N MET A 337 18.09 -6.65 7.15
CA MET A 337 18.46 -5.79 8.27
C MET A 337 19.40 -6.52 9.19
N ILE A 338 20.46 -5.84 9.64
CA ILE A 338 21.29 -6.25 10.76
C ILE A 338 21.37 -5.06 11.70
N GLU A 339 20.94 -5.25 12.94
CA GLU A 339 21.10 -4.30 14.02
C GLU A 339 22.03 -4.90 15.07
N GLY A 340 23.02 -4.13 15.49
CA GLY A 340 24.04 -4.59 16.41
C GLY A 340 24.91 -3.47 16.92
N GLN A 341 25.99 -3.82 17.60
CA GLN A 341 26.96 -2.86 18.10
C GLN A 341 28.40 -3.32 17.86
N ALA A 342 29.28 -2.36 17.63
CA ALA A 342 30.72 -2.53 17.64
C ALA A 342 31.29 -2.03 18.97
N ASP A 343 32.01 -2.89 19.67
CA ASP A 343 32.69 -2.58 20.92
C ASP A 343 34.20 -2.47 20.69
N PHE A 344 34.80 -1.41 21.23
CA PHE A 344 36.22 -1.10 21.08
C PHE A 344 36.85 -0.86 22.45
N PHE A 345 38.13 -1.22 22.55
CA PHE A 345 38.94 -0.92 23.72
C PHE A 345 40.18 -0.14 23.31
N PHE A 346 40.23 1.13 23.72
CA PHE A 346 41.39 1.98 23.54
C PHE A 346 42.34 1.79 24.72
N PRO A 347 43.62 1.40 24.49
CA PRO A 347 44.58 1.23 25.57
C PRO A 347 45.06 2.58 26.13
N TRP A 348 44.72 3.69 25.48
CA TRP A 348 44.81 5.04 25.99
C TRP A 348 43.39 5.60 26.16
N PHE A 349 43.12 6.25 27.29
CA PHE A 349 41.82 6.85 27.56
C PHE A 349 41.97 8.16 28.31
N SER A 350 40.97 9.03 28.14
CA SER A 350 40.78 10.19 29.00
C SER A 350 39.67 9.87 30.01
N GLU A 351 39.92 10.12 31.30
CA GLU A 351 38.88 10.14 32.33
C GLU A 351 38.03 11.41 32.27
N ASP A 352 38.46 12.39 31.48
CA ASP A 352 37.87 13.72 31.41
C ASP A 352 36.67 13.79 30.48
N ILE A 353 36.31 12.71 29.76
CA ILE A 353 35.13 12.69 28.88
C ILE A 353 34.30 11.41 29.01
N ARG A 354 32.99 11.57 28.87
CA ARG A 354 32.02 10.49 28.70
C ARG A 354 31.01 10.87 27.62
N LEU A 355 30.68 9.92 26.75
CA LEU A 355 29.62 10.07 25.76
C LEU A 355 28.48 9.11 26.09
N GLU A 356 27.25 9.59 25.98
CA GLU A 356 26.06 8.76 26.20
C GLU A 356 24.94 9.21 25.27
N GLY A 357 24.54 8.33 24.36
CA GLY A 357 23.43 8.56 23.46
C GLY A 357 22.86 7.23 22.96
N ALA A 358 21.54 7.09 23.05
CA ALA A 358 20.81 5.95 22.54
C ALA A 358 19.57 6.44 21.79
N GLY A 359 19.49 6.08 20.52
CA GLY A 359 18.34 6.34 19.66
C GLY A 359 17.17 5.46 20.01
N ARG A 360 15.99 5.89 19.57
CA ARG A 360 14.77 5.08 19.62
C ARG A 360 14.88 3.97 18.56
N GLU A 361 14.23 2.84 18.80
CA GLU A 361 14.18 1.74 17.83
C GLU A 361 13.68 2.26 16.47
N GLY A 362 14.41 1.96 15.39
CA GLY A 362 14.07 2.38 14.04
C GLY A 362 14.39 3.84 13.69
N PHE A 363 15.09 4.58 14.56
CA PHE A 363 15.52 5.96 14.31
C PHE A 363 17.05 6.09 14.39
N ILE A 364 17.59 7.12 13.74
CA ILE A 364 18.99 7.52 13.94
C ILE A 364 19.20 8.04 15.37
N LEU A 365 20.47 8.21 15.79
CA LEU A 365 20.83 8.82 17.08
C LEU A 365 20.37 10.29 17.14
N GLU A 366 19.25 10.55 17.82
CA GLU A 366 18.63 11.88 17.90
C GLU A 366 19.25 12.80 18.95
N GLU A 367 19.79 12.22 20.04
CA GLU A 367 20.36 12.96 21.16
C GLU A 367 21.65 12.27 21.64
N LEU A 368 22.65 13.09 21.95
CA LEU A 368 23.95 12.66 22.46
C LEU A 368 24.41 13.62 23.54
N THR A 369 24.82 13.08 24.69
CA THR A 369 25.34 13.86 25.80
C THR A 369 26.84 13.69 25.89
N LEU A 370 27.57 14.80 25.89
CA LEU A 370 28.99 14.87 26.26
C LEU A 370 29.09 15.37 27.69
N ARG A 371 29.66 14.56 28.58
CA ARG A 371 30.10 15.00 29.91
C ARG A 371 31.60 15.17 29.88
N SER A 372 32.06 16.32 30.36
CA SER A 372 33.48 16.58 30.56
C SER A 372 33.79 16.83 32.03
N PHE A 373 34.94 16.35 32.51
CA PHE A 373 35.42 16.55 33.86
C PHE A 373 36.77 17.27 33.85
N ASP A 374 36.88 18.33 34.65
CA ASP A 374 38.15 19.01 34.85
C ASP A 374 38.74 18.61 36.21
N ALA A 375 39.71 17.71 36.19
CA ALA A 375 40.41 17.25 37.39
C ALA A 375 41.16 18.36 38.16
N THR A 376 41.43 19.52 37.56
CA THR A 376 42.13 20.63 38.23
C THR A 376 41.19 21.49 39.07
N THR A 377 39.95 21.68 38.61
CA THR A 377 38.92 22.46 39.31
C THR A 377 37.93 21.57 40.07
N GLY A 378 37.85 20.29 39.72
CA GLY A 378 36.84 19.35 40.23
C GLY A 378 35.45 19.55 39.61
N GLU A 379 35.32 20.42 38.60
CA GLU A 379 34.05 20.73 37.97
C GLU A 379 33.69 19.73 36.86
N SER A 380 32.39 19.51 36.69
CA SER A 380 31.85 18.72 35.58
C SER A 380 30.89 19.57 34.76
N GLN A 381 30.96 19.42 33.44
CA GLN A 381 30.07 20.11 32.50
C GLN A 381 29.37 19.07 31.62
N GLU A 382 28.11 19.36 31.28
CA GLU A 382 27.29 18.52 30.41
C GLU A 382 26.80 19.36 29.23
N GLU A 383 27.02 18.87 28.02
CA GLU A 383 26.49 19.45 26.78
C GLU A 383 25.65 18.39 26.04
N ILE A 384 24.43 18.77 25.67
CA ILE A 384 23.48 17.91 24.96
C ILE A 384 23.42 18.37 23.50
N PHE A 385 23.71 17.45 22.59
CA PHE A 385 23.62 17.66 21.15
C PHE A 385 22.36 16.99 20.63
N LYS A 386 21.60 17.72 19.79
CA LYS A 386 20.34 17.26 19.22
C LYS A 386 20.43 17.29 17.69
N GLY A 387 20.23 16.12 17.10
CA GLY A 387 20.15 15.95 15.66
C GLY A 387 18.77 16.27 15.10
N THR A 388 18.64 16.14 13.77
CA THR A 388 17.35 16.17 13.08
C THR A 388 16.86 14.75 12.87
N ARG A 389 15.69 14.43 13.42
CA ARG A 389 15.08 13.08 13.36
C ARG A 389 15.00 12.53 11.93
N ALA A 390 15.40 11.27 11.77
CA ALA A 390 15.07 10.44 10.62
C ALA A 390 14.96 8.97 10.99
N LEU A 391 14.24 8.20 10.18
CA LEU A 391 14.17 6.75 10.30
C LEU A 391 15.53 6.14 9.93
N SER A 392 15.95 5.10 10.64
CA SER A 392 17.22 4.40 10.40
C SER A 392 17.31 3.76 9.00
N ARG A 393 16.18 3.47 8.36
CA ARG A 393 16.09 3.03 6.95
C ARG A 393 16.28 4.15 5.92
N HIS A 394 16.25 5.40 6.35
CA HIS A 394 16.46 6.61 5.54
C HIS A 394 17.31 7.64 6.31
N PRO A 395 18.52 7.26 6.76
CA PRO A 395 19.34 8.12 7.62
C PRO A 395 19.75 9.43 6.91
N GLU A 396 19.77 9.45 5.58
CA GLU A 396 20.08 10.62 4.75
C GLU A 396 19.10 11.79 4.91
N ARG A 397 17.90 11.52 5.45
CA ARG A 397 16.86 12.54 5.67
C ARG A 397 17.02 13.30 6.98
N GLY A 398 17.98 12.90 7.81
CA GLY A 398 18.25 13.49 9.11
C GLY A 398 19.70 13.86 9.28
N GLU A 399 20.01 14.34 10.47
CA GLU A 399 21.37 14.61 10.92
C GLU A 399 21.49 14.00 12.31
N SER A 400 22.44 13.09 12.52
CA SER A 400 22.61 12.44 13.81
C SER A 400 23.20 13.41 14.84
N ALA A 401 22.93 13.20 16.12
CA ALA A 401 23.49 14.02 17.19
C ALA A 401 25.03 13.97 17.22
N TRP A 402 25.63 12.86 16.75
CA TRP A 402 27.08 12.77 16.54
C TRP A 402 27.58 13.76 15.48
N GLN A 403 26.88 13.87 14.34
CA GLN A 403 27.26 14.81 13.28
C GLN A 403 27.26 16.25 13.78
N VAL A 404 26.27 16.62 14.60
CA VAL A 404 26.21 17.95 15.25
C VAL A 404 27.38 18.16 16.22
N LEU A 405 27.69 17.17 17.06
CA LEU A 405 28.83 17.22 17.98
C LEU A 405 30.15 17.37 17.23
N ASP A 406 30.42 16.51 16.24
CA ASP A 406 31.67 16.52 15.49
C ASP A 406 31.86 17.81 14.68
N GLN A 407 30.78 18.38 14.13
CA GLN A 407 30.83 19.69 13.48
C GLN A 407 31.23 20.80 14.47
N ARG A 408 30.56 20.89 15.62
CA ARG A 408 30.92 21.88 16.67
C ARG A 408 32.34 21.71 17.18
N ARG A 409 32.80 20.47 17.34
CA ARG A 409 34.19 20.15 17.70
C ARG A 409 35.17 20.71 16.66
N ARG A 410 34.90 20.48 15.37
CA ARG A 410 35.75 20.98 14.26
C ARG A 410 35.75 22.51 14.17
N ASP A 411 34.63 23.14 14.51
CA ASP A 411 34.49 24.60 14.53
C ASP A 411 35.08 25.25 15.81
N GLY A 412 35.57 24.46 16.77
CA GLY A 412 36.07 24.96 18.05
C GLY A 412 34.97 25.57 18.94
N ALA A 413 33.73 25.13 18.74
CA ALA A 413 32.52 25.71 19.33
C ALA A 413 31.85 24.80 20.38
N LEU A 414 32.62 23.92 21.03
CA LEU A 414 32.13 23.15 22.18
C LEU A 414 31.96 24.09 23.38
N GLY A 415 30.91 23.89 24.16
CA GLY A 415 30.64 24.65 25.38
C GLY A 415 31.64 24.34 26.51
N THR A 416 32.43 23.28 26.36
CA THR A 416 33.45 22.82 27.31
C THR A 416 34.87 22.92 26.74
N THR A 417 35.83 23.20 27.62
CA THR A 417 37.26 23.14 27.29
C THR A 417 37.79 21.73 27.57
N LEU A 418 38.08 20.98 26.52
CA LEU A 418 38.64 19.64 26.62
C LEU A 418 40.18 19.67 26.61
N LYS A 419 40.80 18.81 27.43
CA LYS A 419 42.25 18.54 27.33
C LYS A 419 42.58 17.88 25.99
N ALA A 420 43.87 17.89 25.64
CA ALA A 420 44.36 17.31 24.38
C ALA A 420 43.97 15.83 24.22
N GLU A 421 43.98 15.07 25.32
CA GLU A 421 43.57 13.67 25.36
C GLU A 421 42.08 13.51 25.03
N GLY A 422 41.21 14.34 25.62
CA GLY A 422 39.78 14.33 25.33
C GLY A 422 39.48 14.67 23.87
N GLN A 423 40.17 15.68 23.31
CA GLN A 423 40.05 16.04 21.90
C GLN A 423 40.48 14.90 20.97
N ARG A 424 41.58 14.22 21.32
CA ARG A 424 42.08 13.07 20.57
C ARG A 424 41.10 11.90 20.57
N ILE A 425 40.51 11.57 21.74
CA ILE A 425 39.50 10.51 21.80
C ILE A 425 38.30 10.85 20.93
N LEU A 426 37.77 12.09 20.99
CA LEU A 426 36.65 12.48 20.12
C LEU A 426 36.99 12.37 18.64
N GLN A 427 38.24 12.66 18.26
CA GLN A 427 38.70 12.45 16.88
C GLN A 427 38.69 10.96 16.50
N GLU A 428 39.25 10.08 17.34
CA GLU A 428 39.31 8.63 17.07
C GLU A 428 37.90 8.00 17.03
N VAL A 429 37.00 8.43 17.92
CA VAL A 429 35.57 8.06 17.87
C VAL A 429 34.95 8.50 16.53
N GLY A 430 35.26 9.72 16.08
CA GLY A 430 34.78 10.22 14.79
C GLY A 430 35.29 9.45 13.59
N GLU A 431 36.57 9.10 13.55
CA GLU A 431 37.15 8.28 12.49
C GLU A 431 36.47 6.90 12.41
N CYS A 432 36.18 6.29 13.57
CA CYS A 432 35.45 5.04 13.66
C CYS A 432 34.01 5.17 13.10
N ILE A 433 33.24 6.15 13.59
CA ILE A 433 31.84 6.35 13.18
C ILE A 433 31.76 6.66 11.68
N VAL A 434 32.61 7.56 11.18
CA VAL A 434 32.65 7.91 9.75
C VAL A 434 32.99 6.68 8.90
N THR A 435 33.89 5.82 9.38
CA THR A 435 34.21 4.56 8.68
C THR A 435 32.98 3.67 8.61
N LEU A 436 32.28 3.48 9.73
CA LEU A 436 31.10 2.62 9.84
C LEU A 436 29.91 3.14 9.02
N GLU A 437 29.60 4.43 9.09
CA GLU A 437 28.52 5.05 8.30
C GLU A 437 28.81 4.99 6.79
N ARG A 438 30.09 5.02 6.39
CA ARG A 438 30.49 4.93 4.98
C ARG A 438 30.50 3.52 4.40
N LEU A 439 30.44 2.46 5.24
CA LEU A 439 30.49 1.07 4.76
C LEU A 439 29.39 0.75 3.75
N PHE A 440 28.20 1.31 3.97
CA PHE A 440 27.01 1.04 3.18
C PHE A 440 26.46 2.32 2.54
N GLY A 441 27.37 3.23 2.17
CA GLY A 441 27.16 4.64 1.82
C GLY A 441 25.80 5.02 1.22
N ALA A 442 24.95 5.61 2.05
CA ALA A 442 23.90 6.52 1.58
C ALA A 442 24.57 7.88 1.29
N THR A 443 24.78 8.22 0.02
CA THR A 443 25.13 9.60 -0.36
C THR A 443 23.85 10.41 -0.57
N LYS A 444 23.86 11.70 -0.19
CA LYS A 444 22.71 12.62 -0.33
C LYS A 444 22.12 12.68 -1.76
N ASP A 445 22.89 12.25 -2.78
CA ASP A 445 22.51 12.29 -4.20
C ASP A 445 21.92 10.97 -4.76
N SER A 446 21.80 9.90 -3.98
CA SER A 446 21.21 8.64 -4.45
C SER A 446 19.78 8.48 -3.93
N VAL A 447 18.79 8.57 -4.82
CA VAL A 447 17.42 8.13 -4.54
C VAL A 447 17.47 6.67 -4.09
N ALA A 448 17.22 6.43 -2.79
CA ALA A 448 17.26 5.14 -2.10
C ALA A 448 18.54 4.34 -2.40
N SER A 449 19.64 4.62 -1.69
CA SER A 449 20.81 3.73 -1.73
C SER A 449 20.37 2.31 -1.38
N GLN A 450 20.82 1.33 -2.18
CA GLN A 450 20.46 -0.09 -2.01
C GLN A 450 20.85 -0.62 -0.62
N HIS A 451 21.84 0.01 0.02
CA HIS A 451 22.27 -0.26 1.37
C HIS A 451 22.26 1.04 2.19
N THR A 452 22.05 0.96 3.49
CA THR A 452 22.14 2.09 4.42
C THR A 452 22.76 1.61 5.73
N ALA A 453 23.51 2.48 6.41
CA ALA A 453 23.94 2.28 7.78
C ALA A 453 23.55 3.51 8.60
N ALA A 454 22.79 3.30 9.66
CA ALA A 454 22.35 4.35 10.57
C ALA A 454 23.03 4.18 11.92
N LEU A 455 23.68 5.24 12.38
CA LEU A 455 24.17 5.33 13.75
C LEU A 455 22.98 5.41 14.72
N THR A 456 22.87 4.45 15.64
CA THR A 456 21.75 4.37 16.60
C THR A 456 22.19 4.57 18.04
N LYS A 457 23.46 4.31 18.38
CA LYS A 457 23.96 4.41 19.75
C LYS A 457 25.42 4.82 19.78
N ILE A 458 25.78 5.65 20.74
CA ILE A 458 27.17 5.90 21.12
C ILE A 458 27.25 5.84 22.64
N TRP A 459 28.20 5.08 23.14
CA TRP A 459 28.59 5.14 24.53
C TRP A 459 30.11 5.11 24.61
N TYR A 460 30.70 6.03 25.35
CA TYR A 460 32.13 6.02 25.65
C TYR A 460 32.36 6.32 27.12
N GLU A 461 33.11 5.46 27.81
CA GLU A 461 33.60 5.69 29.16
C GLU A 461 34.89 4.90 29.39
N LYS A 462 35.91 5.57 29.95
CA LYS A 462 37.17 4.93 30.40
C LYS A 462 37.82 4.01 29.35
N GLY A 463 37.90 4.46 28.10
CA GLY A 463 38.55 3.73 27.01
C GLY A 463 37.68 2.67 26.33
N HIS A 464 36.47 2.43 26.84
CA HIS A 464 35.49 1.57 26.19
C HIS A 464 34.58 2.41 25.31
N LEU A 465 34.51 2.09 24.03
CA LEU A 465 33.56 2.69 23.08
C LEU A 465 32.60 1.61 22.59
N THR A 466 31.31 1.92 22.59
CA THR A 466 30.26 1.13 21.96
C THR A 466 29.57 1.99 20.90
N VAL A 467 29.51 1.50 19.67
CA VAL A 467 28.82 2.15 18.54
C VAL A 467 27.72 1.22 18.04
N GLY A 468 26.45 1.63 18.17
CA GLY A 468 25.31 0.89 17.64
C GLY A 468 24.99 1.29 16.21
N LEU A 469 24.66 0.29 15.38
CA LEU A 469 24.29 0.47 13.97
C LEU A 469 23.01 -0.30 13.64
N ASP A 470 22.16 0.30 12.81
CA ASP A 470 21.12 -0.37 12.02
C ASP A 470 21.55 -0.34 10.55
N VAL A 471 21.91 -1.51 10.02
CA VAL A 471 22.35 -1.71 8.64
C VAL A 471 21.23 -2.35 7.84
N ARG A 472 20.78 -1.65 6.78
CA ARG A 472 19.86 -2.21 5.77
C ARG A 472 20.64 -2.54 4.51
N PHE A 473 20.35 -3.68 3.90
CA PHE A 473 21.07 -4.11 2.70
C PHE A 473 20.16 -4.79 1.69
N GLY A 474 20.47 -4.57 0.42
CA GLY A 474 19.87 -5.24 -0.71
C GLY A 474 20.72 -6.33 -1.35
N HIS A 475 20.23 -6.93 -2.43
CA HIS A 475 20.98 -7.86 -3.27
C HIS A 475 22.24 -7.19 -3.88
N PRO A 476 23.39 -7.86 -4.06
CA PRO A 476 23.70 -9.26 -3.80
C PRO A 476 24.25 -9.54 -2.39
N LEU A 477 24.08 -8.61 -1.45
CA LEU A 477 24.51 -8.82 -0.07
C LEU A 477 23.53 -9.73 0.67
N ASP A 478 24.08 -10.50 1.59
CA ASP A 478 23.37 -11.31 2.57
C ASP A 478 23.96 -11.01 3.97
N GLN A 479 23.37 -11.58 5.02
CA GLN A 479 23.78 -11.35 6.40
C GLN A 479 25.26 -11.66 6.61
N VAL A 480 25.73 -12.77 6.05
CA VAL A 480 27.09 -13.26 6.22
C VAL A 480 28.09 -12.28 5.60
N LYS A 481 27.81 -11.81 4.38
CA LYS A 481 28.64 -10.81 3.69
C LYS A 481 28.65 -9.49 4.45
N VAL A 482 27.51 -9.03 4.96
CA VAL A 482 27.41 -7.76 5.71
C VAL A 482 28.21 -7.84 7.00
N CYS A 483 28.05 -8.89 7.80
CA CYS A 483 28.86 -9.09 9.01
C CYS A 483 30.35 -9.15 8.68
N SER A 484 30.74 -9.86 7.61
CA SER A 484 32.15 -9.92 7.18
C SER A 484 32.71 -8.56 6.77
N ILE A 485 31.92 -7.70 6.12
CA ILE A 485 32.31 -6.32 5.79
C ILE A 485 32.50 -5.49 7.05
N ILE A 486 31.58 -5.58 8.01
CA ILE A 486 31.66 -4.88 9.30
C ILE A 486 32.91 -5.32 10.06
N GLU A 487 33.12 -6.63 10.25
CA GLU A 487 34.28 -7.17 10.96
C GLU A 487 35.61 -6.74 10.34
N LYS A 488 35.71 -6.75 9.00
CA LYS A 488 36.90 -6.25 8.28
C LYS A 488 37.14 -4.76 8.51
N ALA A 489 36.07 -3.97 8.55
CA ALA A 489 36.15 -2.55 8.83
C ALA A 489 36.59 -2.26 10.27
N LEU A 490 36.19 -3.11 11.22
CA LEU A 490 36.53 -2.97 12.64
C LEU A 490 37.96 -3.44 12.97
N ALA A 491 38.57 -4.26 12.11
CA ALA A 491 39.87 -4.88 12.36
C ALA A 491 41.01 -3.90 12.75
N PRO A 492 41.15 -2.69 12.15
CA PRO A 492 42.19 -1.73 12.54
C PRO A 492 42.12 -1.29 14.01
N TRP A 493 40.91 -1.28 14.57
CA TRP A 493 40.66 -0.88 15.96
C TRP A 493 40.49 -2.08 16.91
N ARG A 494 40.68 -3.32 16.41
CA ARG A 494 40.36 -4.56 17.14
C ARG A 494 38.94 -4.55 17.71
N GLY A 495 38.02 -3.92 16.99
CA GLY A 495 36.62 -3.84 17.38
C GLY A 495 35.95 -5.20 17.28
N ILE A 496 35.01 -5.46 18.19
CA ILE A 496 34.22 -6.69 18.22
C ILE A 496 32.78 -6.33 17.84
N TRP A 497 32.26 -7.00 16.82
CA TRP A 497 30.86 -6.84 16.41
C TRP A 497 29.97 -7.83 17.16
N THR A 498 28.82 -7.36 17.64
CA THR A 498 27.75 -8.17 18.20
C THR A 498 26.44 -7.85 17.50
N THR A 499 25.85 -8.84 16.83
CA THR A 499 24.50 -8.72 16.25
C THR A 499 23.44 -8.94 17.33
N HIS A 500 22.50 -8.02 17.44
CA HIS A 500 21.37 -8.11 18.38
C HIS A 500 20.09 -8.56 17.69
N LYS A 501 19.88 -8.11 16.45
CA LYS A 501 18.66 -8.39 15.67
C LYS A 501 19.01 -8.49 14.21
N GLU A 502 18.41 -9.46 13.53
CA GLU A 502 18.62 -9.65 12.09
C GLU A 502 17.32 -9.98 11.37
N ARG A 503 17.27 -9.63 10.09
CA ARG A 503 16.21 -10.00 9.18
C ARG A 503 16.81 -10.40 7.83
N ALA A 504 16.35 -11.55 7.30
CA ALA A 504 16.66 -12.07 5.97
C ALA A 504 16.51 -11.01 4.85
N LEU A 505 17.26 -11.09 3.75
CA LEU A 505 16.89 -10.36 2.53
C LEU A 505 15.74 -11.14 1.87
N LEU A 506 14.68 -10.45 1.44
CA LEU A 506 13.76 -11.01 0.45
C LEU A 506 14.21 -10.55 -0.92
N TYR A 507 14.44 -11.48 -1.85
CA TYR A 507 14.80 -11.17 -3.22
C TYR A 507 14.35 -12.29 -4.15
N VAL A 508 13.62 -11.93 -5.20
CA VAL A 508 13.27 -12.83 -6.30
C VAL A 508 13.93 -12.34 -7.59
N PRO A 509 14.69 -13.19 -8.31
CA PRO A 509 15.35 -12.80 -9.56
C PRO A 509 14.37 -12.33 -10.64
N GLU A 510 14.79 -11.38 -11.48
CA GLU A 510 13.95 -10.83 -12.55
C GLU A 510 13.46 -11.87 -13.58
N ASN A 511 14.27 -12.90 -13.81
CA ASN A 511 13.95 -13.99 -14.73
C ASN A 511 13.13 -15.12 -14.08
N ASP A 512 12.80 -15.00 -12.79
CA ASP A 512 11.92 -15.94 -12.11
C ASP A 512 10.53 -15.87 -12.76
N PRO A 513 9.88 -17.01 -13.04
CA PRO A 513 8.62 -16.93 -13.75
C PRO A 513 7.51 -16.28 -12.90
N LEU A 514 7.65 -16.16 -11.57
CA LEU A 514 6.75 -15.38 -10.72
C LEU A 514 6.75 -13.93 -11.18
N ILE A 515 7.95 -13.35 -11.28
CA ILE A 515 8.14 -11.99 -11.74
C ILE A 515 7.56 -11.82 -13.15
N ARG A 516 7.83 -12.77 -14.06
CA ARG A 516 7.27 -12.73 -15.42
C ARG A 516 5.74 -12.66 -15.41
N CYS A 517 5.06 -13.57 -14.70
CA CYS A 517 3.60 -13.61 -14.64
C CYS A 517 3.00 -12.32 -14.07
N LEU A 518 3.61 -11.77 -13.01
CA LEU A 518 3.15 -10.52 -12.40
C LEU A 518 3.40 -9.31 -13.31
N LYS A 519 4.54 -9.25 -14.01
CA LYS A 519 4.85 -8.20 -14.99
C LYS A 519 3.82 -8.18 -16.11
N GLU A 520 3.57 -9.35 -16.71
CA GLU A 520 2.59 -9.49 -17.79
C GLU A 520 1.18 -9.06 -17.36
N ALA A 521 0.75 -9.42 -16.14
CA ALA A 521 -0.54 -9.03 -15.61
C ALA A 521 -0.64 -7.51 -15.37
N TYR A 522 0.40 -6.92 -14.79
CA TYR A 522 0.47 -5.47 -14.55
C TYR A 522 0.48 -4.68 -15.86
N GLU A 523 1.35 -5.05 -16.80
CA GLU A 523 1.52 -4.38 -18.09
C GLU A 523 0.27 -4.51 -18.97
N ALA A 524 -0.42 -5.65 -18.90
CA ALA A 524 -1.67 -5.86 -19.63
C ALA A 524 -2.75 -4.85 -19.23
N VAL A 525 -2.92 -4.58 -17.94
CA VAL A 525 -3.99 -3.71 -17.42
C VAL A 525 -3.59 -2.23 -17.43
N THR A 526 -2.32 -1.93 -17.17
CA THR A 526 -1.88 -0.54 -17.02
C THR A 526 -1.33 0.06 -18.30
N HIS A 527 -0.89 -0.78 -19.25
CA HIS A 527 -0.08 -0.39 -20.40
C HIS A 527 1.19 0.39 -20.01
N GLU A 528 1.66 0.22 -18.77
CA GLU A 528 2.88 0.82 -18.23
C GLU A 528 3.89 -0.27 -17.88
N PRO A 529 5.20 -0.04 -18.12
CA PRO A 529 6.23 -1.05 -17.85
C PRO A 529 6.29 -1.39 -16.36
N ALA A 530 6.29 -2.69 -16.05
CA ALA A 530 6.31 -3.19 -14.68
C ALA A 530 7.73 -3.08 -14.09
N LYS A 531 8.02 -1.95 -13.45
CA LYS A 531 9.27 -1.73 -12.72
C LYS A 531 9.38 -2.60 -11.49
N LEU A 532 10.58 -3.14 -11.27
CA LEU A 532 10.94 -3.90 -10.08
C LEU A 532 11.42 -2.94 -9.00
N LEU A 533 10.78 -3.01 -7.83
CA LEU A 533 10.98 -2.11 -6.72
C LEU A 533 11.77 -2.80 -5.60
N CYS A 534 12.58 -2.00 -4.91
CA CYS A 534 13.24 -2.37 -3.66
C CYS A 534 12.67 -1.49 -2.53
N LYS A 535 12.24 -2.11 -1.42
CA LYS A 535 11.71 -1.42 -0.25
C LYS A 535 12.47 -1.78 1.02
N GLY A 536 12.47 -0.85 1.99
CA GLY A 536 12.95 -1.11 3.35
C GLY A 536 11.86 -1.49 4.35
N GLY A 537 10.59 -1.46 3.94
CA GLY A 537 9.46 -1.99 4.73
C GLY A 537 9.43 -3.52 4.67
N ALA A 538 8.72 -4.14 5.62
CA ALA A 538 8.50 -5.57 5.65
C ALA A 538 7.01 -5.84 5.43
N SER A 539 6.69 -6.80 4.58
CA SER A 539 5.34 -7.37 4.41
C SER A 539 5.42 -8.89 4.54
N TYR A 540 4.28 -9.58 4.69
CA TYR A 540 4.28 -11.05 4.71
C TYR A 540 4.89 -11.71 3.46
N ALA A 541 5.20 -10.99 2.38
CA ALA A 541 6.05 -11.50 1.31
C ALA A 541 7.35 -12.13 1.84
N ARG A 542 7.90 -11.65 2.97
CA ARG A 542 9.13 -12.22 3.56
C ARG A 542 8.94 -13.56 4.27
N ALA A 543 7.69 -13.94 4.57
CA ALA A 543 7.39 -15.28 5.09
C ALA A 543 7.43 -16.34 3.97
N LEU A 544 7.45 -15.89 2.70
CA LEU A 544 7.58 -16.74 1.54
C LEU A 544 9.04 -16.95 1.17
N THR A 545 9.38 -18.20 0.91
CA THR A 545 10.69 -18.54 0.31
C THR A 545 10.81 -18.03 -1.13
N HIS A 546 9.71 -18.07 -1.88
CA HIS A 546 9.59 -17.60 -3.26
C HIS A 546 8.37 -16.68 -3.37
N GLY A 547 8.51 -15.44 -2.89
CA GLY A 547 7.43 -14.47 -2.95
C GLY A 547 7.83 -13.01 -2.98
N VAL A 548 6.88 -12.16 -3.33
CA VAL A 548 7.06 -10.72 -3.52
C VAL A 548 5.89 -9.94 -2.95
N ALA A 549 6.06 -8.64 -2.72
CA ALA A 549 4.92 -7.75 -2.48
C ALA A 549 4.36 -7.22 -3.81
N PHE A 550 3.04 -7.22 -3.94
CA PHE A 550 2.29 -6.92 -5.17
C PHE A 550 0.94 -6.28 -4.82
N GLY A 551 1.00 -5.13 -4.14
CA GLY A 551 -0.15 -4.48 -3.51
C GLY A 551 -0.78 -3.34 -4.32
N PRO A 552 -1.98 -2.88 -3.95
CA PRO A 552 -2.83 -2.02 -4.80
C PRO A 552 -2.39 -0.56 -4.87
N THR A 553 -1.32 -0.17 -4.18
CA THR A 553 -0.83 1.21 -4.17
C THR A 553 -0.06 1.51 -5.45
N PHE A 554 -0.64 2.35 -6.32
CA PHE A 554 0.00 2.74 -7.58
C PHE A 554 1.02 3.86 -7.38
N PRO A 555 1.96 4.06 -8.33
CA PRO A 555 2.91 5.15 -8.26
C PRO A 555 2.24 6.52 -8.05
N LYS A 556 2.76 7.29 -7.07
CA LYS A 556 2.27 8.61 -6.62
C LYS A 556 1.03 8.59 -5.73
N GLU A 557 0.42 7.45 -5.49
CA GLU A 557 -0.65 7.36 -4.50
C GLU A 557 -0.07 7.47 -3.09
N VAL A 558 -0.87 8.07 -2.20
CA VAL A 558 -0.50 8.25 -0.80
C VAL A 558 -1.66 7.71 0.03
N PRO A 559 -1.71 6.38 0.29
CA PRO A 559 -2.82 5.76 1.01
C PRO A 559 -2.84 6.12 2.50
N ARG A 560 -1.76 6.73 3.01
CA ARG A 560 -1.59 7.09 4.42
C ARG A 560 -1.76 5.89 5.37
N SER A 561 -1.31 4.70 4.94
CA SER A 561 -1.24 3.49 5.77
C SER A 561 -0.58 3.82 7.12
N HIS A 562 -1.14 3.27 8.20
CA HIS A 562 -0.80 3.53 9.61
C HIS A 562 -1.11 4.95 10.12
N LEU A 563 -1.36 5.93 9.27
CA LEU A 563 -1.65 7.31 9.66
C LEU A 563 -3.16 7.60 9.74
N ALA A 564 -3.49 8.78 10.25
CA ALA A 564 -4.87 9.27 10.27
C ALA A 564 -5.40 9.55 8.86
N ASN A 565 -6.66 9.22 8.63
CA ASN A 565 -7.33 9.29 7.33
C ASN A 565 -6.66 8.38 6.28
N GLU A 566 -6.27 7.18 6.71
CA GLU A 566 -5.95 6.08 5.80
C GLU A 566 -7.05 5.93 4.74
N CYS A 567 -6.65 5.78 3.48
CA CYS A 567 -7.57 5.73 2.36
C CYS A 567 -7.14 4.77 1.25
N GLN A 568 -8.13 4.31 0.50
CA GLN A 568 -7.96 3.48 -0.69
C GLN A 568 -8.78 4.06 -1.83
N SER A 569 -8.13 4.38 -2.95
CA SER A 569 -8.82 4.77 -4.18
C SER A 569 -9.66 3.58 -4.68
N ILE A 570 -10.96 3.82 -4.88
CA ILE A 570 -11.91 2.79 -5.34
C ILE A 570 -11.56 2.36 -6.77
N SER A 571 -11.19 3.30 -7.64
CA SER A 571 -10.82 3.00 -9.02
C SER A 571 -9.48 2.27 -9.11
N SER A 572 -8.54 2.58 -8.23
CA SER A 572 -7.25 1.91 -8.14
C SER A 572 -7.42 0.50 -7.59
N LEU A 573 -8.32 0.29 -6.63
CA LEU A 573 -8.66 -1.05 -6.14
C LEU A 573 -9.31 -1.90 -7.24
N ALA A 574 -10.22 -1.34 -8.05
CA ALA A 574 -10.80 -2.04 -9.21
C ALA A 574 -9.71 -2.49 -10.19
N ARG A 575 -8.74 -1.61 -10.47
CA ARG A 575 -7.61 -1.94 -11.35
C ARG A 575 -6.71 -2.99 -10.73
N ALA A 576 -6.45 -2.91 -9.42
CA ALA A 576 -5.70 -3.92 -8.70
C ALA A 576 -6.36 -5.29 -8.79
N MET A 577 -7.69 -5.36 -8.63
CA MET A 577 -8.46 -6.59 -8.83
C MET A 577 -8.30 -7.14 -10.25
N ALA A 578 -8.35 -6.30 -11.28
CA ALA A 578 -8.11 -6.73 -12.66
C ALA A 578 -6.70 -7.30 -12.83
N ILE A 579 -5.67 -6.64 -12.30
CA ILE A 579 -4.28 -7.10 -12.32
C ILE A 579 -4.14 -8.45 -11.59
N TRP A 580 -4.63 -8.54 -10.36
CA TRP A 580 -4.58 -9.77 -9.57
C TRP A 580 -5.35 -10.90 -10.25
N SER A 581 -6.47 -10.60 -10.90
CA SER A 581 -7.23 -11.63 -11.60
C SER A 581 -6.42 -12.30 -12.71
N LEU A 582 -5.70 -11.51 -13.52
CA LEU A 582 -4.81 -12.03 -14.58
C LEU A 582 -3.58 -12.72 -14.00
N ALA A 583 -3.01 -12.16 -12.94
CA ALA A 583 -1.87 -12.77 -12.25
C ALA A 583 -2.25 -14.16 -11.72
N LEU A 584 -3.40 -14.29 -11.06
CA LEU A 584 -3.87 -15.55 -10.50
C LEU A 584 -4.21 -16.58 -11.58
N GLU A 585 -4.82 -16.18 -12.70
CA GLU A 585 -5.00 -17.07 -13.86
C GLU A 585 -3.65 -17.62 -14.35
N LYS A 586 -2.68 -16.74 -14.55
CA LYS A 586 -1.35 -17.11 -15.05
C LYS A 586 -0.59 -18.02 -14.07
N LEU A 587 -0.61 -17.68 -12.79
CA LEU A 587 0.11 -18.42 -11.74
C LEU A 587 -0.50 -19.79 -11.45
N THR A 588 -1.79 -19.97 -11.72
CA THR A 588 -2.47 -21.25 -11.54
C THR A 588 -2.45 -22.14 -12.79
N ASP A 589 -2.06 -21.59 -13.95
CA ASP A 589 -1.96 -22.30 -15.22
C ASP A 589 -0.69 -23.19 -15.25
N PRO A 590 -0.82 -24.51 -15.46
CA PRO A 590 0.31 -25.42 -15.57
C PRO A 590 1.32 -25.10 -16.67
N ILE A 591 0.93 -24.39 -17.71
CA ILE A 591 1.81 -24.05 -18.84
C ILE A 591 2.89 -23.04 -18.43
N ASN A 592 2.62 -22.25 -17.38
CA ASN A 592 3.55 -21.24 -16.86
C ASN A 592 4.44 -21.78 -15.73
N LEU A 593 4.21 -23.03 -15.30
CA LEU A 593 5.03 -23.80 -14.36
C LEU A 593 6.21 -24.47 -15.09
#